data_AF-A0A954HEE1-F1
#
_entry.id   AF-A0A954HEE1-F1
#
_cell.length_a   1.000
_cell.length_b   1.000
_cell.length_c   1.000
_cell.angle_alpha   90.00
_cell.angle_beta   90.00
_cell.angle_gamma   90.00
#
_symmetry.space_group_name_H-M   'P 1'
#
loop_
_entity.id
_entity.type
_entity.pdbx_description
1 polymer ?
#
loop_
_entity_poly.entity_id
_entity_poly.type
_entity_poly.pdbx_seq_one_letter_code
_entity_poly.pdbx_strand_id
1 'polypeptide(L)'
;MKSAEDIAAWQRTRREIFLRALGPMPAPTPLDARTVGKLDGDGFRVEKVIFASRPRHHITATLYLPTTPPPYPGVIVPCGHSFTGKGAEAYQRVSMLLARNGIAALCYDPIGQGERYQTFDAQGQPLGADYQGGASSVRQLADVAGHPHFNPVEEHTLMGIGAILVGTNTAQYRIHDGMRAIDYLTSRPEIDATRIGCTGNSGGGTLTAYLMALDERVACAAPTCYLTTFDRLLATSGPQDAEQNLFGQLRDGLDEADYVLMRAPKPTVLCAGTRDATFDITGTWDIYREAKRVYARQGFAERVDLVEADEPHGFTQPLRVGATRWMRRWLLGVDDAITEPELTTFSLAELQCTPDGQVMKLPNEKSVFQLNAERAAEMAAVRAELWDGPRDAALERVRELAGIRRASDIGRPNVRKHGEIRRGELRIERLLMETDTGLTLPALRFIPNGSATRRVLYVHSDGKAADAMPGGPIEMLTQAGAIVLAVDLSGLGENAARHPRHWGGQLFPWNPQEFFLAYLLGKSLVGIRAEEILASTHIVSDVANSDTAQPIPVELIAVGSAAGIPATHAAALESNRFSKVALHESLDSWLTVIDDPTAGPQLTNTVHAALTAYDLLDL
;
A
#
# COMPACT_ATOMS: atom_id res chain seq x y z
N MET A 1 -26.06 -7.19 14.47
CA MET A 1 -26.58 -5.91 14.99
C MET A 1 -28.10 -5.97 15.08
N LYS A 2 -28.70 -5.82 16.27
CA LYS A 2 -30.15 -6.00 16.51
C LYS A 2 -30.88 -4.67 16.76
N SER A 3 -30.20 -3.65 17.29
CA SER A 3 -30.75 -2.31 17.55
C SER A 3 -29.95 -1.20 16.85
N ALA A 4 -30.48 0.03 16.83
CA ALA A 4 -29.73 1.21 16.35
C ALA A 4 -28.51 1.52 17.25
N GLU A 5 -28.63 1.26 18.55
CA GLU A 5 -27.53 1.41 19.51
C GLU A 5 -26.40 0.39 19.24
N ASP A 6 -26.75 -0.87 18.93
CA ASP A 6 -25.77 -1.88 18.54
C ASP A 6 -25.00 -1.47 17.29
N ILE A 7 -25.70 -0.89 16.31
CA ILE A 7 -25.11 -0.40 15.05
C ILE A 7 -24.15 0.75 15.37
N ALA A 8 -24.58 1.74 16.14
CA ALA A 8 -23.73 2.88 16.50
C ALA A 8 -22.49 2.46 17.30
N ALA A 9 -22.62 1.51 18.22
CA ALA A 9 -21.49 0.94 18.95
C ALA A 9 -20.51 0.23 18.01
N TRP A 10 -21.03 -0.61 17.11
CA TRP A 10 -20.22 -1.30 16.11
C TRP A 10 -19.49 -0.32 15.18
N GLN A 11 -20.16 0.74 14.72
CA GLN A 11 -19.58 1.77 13.87
C GLN A 11 -18.42 2.50 14.55
N ARG A 12 -18.57 2.85 15.84
CA ARG A 12 -17.47 3.47 16.62
C ARG A 12 -16.26 2.56 16.69
N THR A 13 -16.46 1.30 17.07
CA THR A 13 -15.35 0.31 17.15
C THR A 13 -14.67 0.13 15.80
N ARG A 14 -15.43 0.03 14.70
CA ARG A 14 -14.86 -0.10 13.35
C ARG A 14 -14.06 1.13 12.93
N ARG A 15 -14.55 2.33 13.23
CA ARG A 15 -13.82 3.57 12.98
C ARG A 15 -12.53 3.68 13.78
N GLU A 16 -12.55 3.26 15.05
CA GLU A 16 -11.35 3.21 15.89
C GLU A 16 -10.29 2.25 15.34
N ILE A 17 -10.70 1.07 14.84
CA ILE A 17 -9.79 0.14 14.18
C ILE A 17 -9.22 0.77 12.91
N PHE A 18 -10.06 1.39 12.08
CA PHE A 18 -9.62 2.02 10.83
C PHE A 18 -8.61 3.15 11.09
N LEU A 19 -8.90 4.04 12.03
CA LEU A 19 -7.99 5.12 12.41
C LEU A 19 -6.67 4.60 12.99
N ARG A 20 -6.70 3.53 13.78
CA ARG A 20 -5.47 2.90 14.30
C ARG A 20 -4.61 2.34 13.18
N ALA A 21 -5.20 1.71 12.17
CA ALA A 21 -4.47 1.13 11.03
C ALA A 21 -3.83 2.18 10.10
N LEU A 22 -4.36 3.42 10.10
CA LEU A 22 -3.79 4.56 9.35
C LEU A 22 -2.62 5.25 10.06
N GLY A 23 -2.52 5.08 11.39
CA GLY A 23 -1.68 5.91 12.23
C GLY A 23 -2.27 7.31 12.50
N PRO A 24 -1.55 8.17 13.24
CA PRO A 24 -2.07 9.48 13.66
C PRO A 24 -2.34 10.41 12.47
N MET A 25 -3.57 10.94 12.38
CA MET A 25 -3.92 11.95 11.39
C MET A 25 -3.31 13.30 11.75
N PRO A 26 -2.66 14.00 10.81
CA PRO A 26 -2.12 15.34 11.08
C PRO A 26 -3.24 16.38 11.33
N ALA A 27 -2.89 17.41 12.10
CA ALA A 27 -3.79 18.53 12.35
C ALA A 27 -3.96 19.41 11.10
N PRO A 28 -5.16 19.98 10.85
CA PRO A 28 -5.34 20.94 9.77
C PRO A 28 -4.45 22.19 9.94
N THR A 29 -3.84 22.65 8.85
CA THR A 29 -3.07 23.90 8.80
C THR A 29 -3.80 24.98 7.99
N PRO A 30 -3.27 26.21 7.81
CA PRO A 30 -3.82 27.13 6.80
C PRO A 30 -3.82 26.50 5.40
N LEU A 31 -4.84 26.82 4.59
CA LEU A 31 -4.97 26.33 3.21
C LEU A 31 -4.15 27.15 2.22
N ASP A 32 -3.91 28.43 2.48
CA ASP A 32 -3.22 29.37 1.55
C ASP A 32 -3.71 29.26 0.10
N ALA A 33 -5.03 29.09 -0.07
CA ALA A 33 -5.65 28.76 -1.34
C ALA A 33 -5.65 29.94 -2.30
N ARG A 34 -5.31 29.67 -3.57
CA ARG A 34 -5.28 30.67 -4.64
C ARG A 34 -5.87 30.12 -5.93
N THR A 35 -6.72 30.92 -6.57
CA THR A 35 -7.19 30.66 -7.94
C THR A 35 -6.13 31.17 -8.91
N VAL A 36 -5.57 30.28 -9.72
CA VAL A 36 -4.44 30.53 -10.64
C VAL A 36 -4.87 30.61 -12.10
N GLY A 37 -6.14 30.35 -12.38
CA GLY A 37 -6.72 30.56 -13.70
C GLY A 37 -8.20 30.23 -13.73
N LYS A 38 -8.85 30.61 -14.82
CA LYS A 38 -10.27 30.34 -15.05
C LYS A 38 -10.49 29.92 -16.50
N LEU A 39 -11.45 29.04 -16.71
CA LEU A 39 -11.90 28.59 -18.03
C LEU A 39 -13.42 28.64 -18.07
N ASP A 40 -13.97 28.90 -19.25
CA ASP A 40 -15.40 28.83 -19.50
C ASP A 40 -15.77 27.48 -20.10
N GLY A 41 -16.92 26.93 -19.69
CA GLY A 41 -17.49 25.71 -20.22
C GLY A 41 -18.97 25.88 -20.55
N ASP A 42 -19.56 24.88 -21.20
CA ASP A 42 -20.99 24.88 -21.53
C ASP A 42 -21.84 24.58 -20.28
N GLY A 43 -22.42 25.64 -19.68
CA GLY A 43 -23.28 25.54 -18.49
C GLY A 43 -22.52 25.51 -17.15
N PHE A 44 -21.20 25.73 -17.17
CA PHE A 44 -20.36 25.81 -15.98
C PHE A 44 -19.12 26.69 -16.24
N ARG A 45 -18.42 27.07 -15.18
CA ARG A 45 -17.07 27.66 -15.25
C ARG A 45 -16.09 26.79 -14.46
N VAL A 46 -14.82 26.82 -14.81
CA VAL A 46 -13.75 26.12 -14.10
C VAL A 46 -12.82 27.13 -13.46
N GLU A 47 -12.55 26.98 -12.17
CA GLU A 47 -11.44 27.64 -11.49
C GLU A 47 -10.29 26.65 -11.27
N LYS A 48 -9.09 27.01 -11.69
CA LYS A 48 -7.86 26.27 -11.38
C LYS A 48 -7.34 26.76 -10.05
N VAL A 49 -7.18 25.87 -9.08
CA VAL A 49 -6.92 26.23 -7.70
C VAL A 49 -5.75 25.43 -7.15
N ILE A 50 -4.92 26.08 -6.36
CA ILE A 50 -3.84 25.43 -5.62
C ILE A 50 -3.91 25.86 -4.16
N PHE A 51 -3.78 24.91 -3.25
CA PHE A 51 -3.87 25.10 -1.80
C PHE A 51 -3.01 24.08 -1.07
N ALA A 52 -2.59 24.40 0.16
CA ALA A 52 -1.76 23.55 1.00
C ALA A 52 -2.60 22.55 1.81
N SER A 53 -2.26 21.25 1.71
CA SER A 53 -2.79 20.26 2.66
C SER A 53 -2.01 20.26 3.97
N ARG A 54 -0.70 20.51 3.88
CA ARG A 54 0.25 20.66 4.99
C ARG A 54 1.24 21.78 4.65
N PRO A 55 2.02 22.31 5.61
CA PRO A 55 3.02 23.33 5.32
C PRO A 55 3.98 22.87 4.22
N ARG A 56 4.06 23.65 3.14
CA ARG A 56 4.91 23.35 1.97
C ARG A 56 4.57 22.04 1.24
N HIS A 57 3.30 21.61 1.29
CA HIS A 57 2.81 20.46 0.55
C HIS A 57 1.46 20.82 -0.09
N HIS A 58 1.47 21.08 -1.39
CA HIS A 58 0.35 21.65 -2.14
C HIS A 58 -0.46 20.60 -2.90
N ILE A 59 -1.75 20.88 -2.99
CA ILE A 59 -2.75 20.20 -3.82
C ILE A 59 -3.12 21.14 -4.97
N THR A 60 -3.11 20.60 -6.18
CA THR A 60 -3.65 21.21 -7.39
C THR A 60 -5.04 20.64 -7.69
N ALA A 61 -5.98 21.50 -8.05
CA ALA A 61 -7.37 21.10 -8.28
C ALA A 61 -8.07 21.98 -9.32
N THR A 62 -9.17 21.46 -9.84
CA THR A 62 -10.11 22.15 -10.73
C THR A 62 -11.48 22.16 -10.06
N LEU A 63 -12.01 23.36 -9.83
CA LEU A 63 -13.32 23.60 -9.25
C LEU A 63 -14.30 23.98 -10.36
N TYR A 64 -15.19 23.06 -10.69
CA TYR A 64 -16.28 23.27 -11.65
C TYR A 64 -17.48 23.86 -10.92
N LEU A 65 -17.90 25.06 -11.31
CA LEU A 65 -19.02 25.79 -10.72
C LEU A 65 -20.17 25.90 -11.72
N PRO A 66 -21.42 25.59 -11.33
CA PRO A 66 -22.59 25.83 -12.16
C PRO A 66 -22.74 27.31 -12.55
N THR A 67 -23.40 27.58 -13.67
CA THR A 67 -23.82 28.96 -14.01
C THR A 67 -25.15 29.37 -13.36
N THR A 68 -25.83 28.44 -12.68
CA THR A 68 -27.05 28.74 -11.90
C THR A 68 -26.72 29.62 -10.68
N PRO A 69 -27.72 30.25 -10.03
CA PRO A 69 -27.47 31.01 -8.81
C PRO A 69 -26.97 30.12 -7.64
N PRO A 70 -25.99 30.58 -6.84
CA PRO A 70 -25.54 29.90 -5.61
C PRO A 70 -26.57 30.06 -4.46
N PRO A 71 -26.45 29.29 -3.36
CA PRO A 71 -25.38 28.36 -3.03
C PRO A 71 -25.54 26.97 -3.66
N TYR A 72 -24.42 26.40 -4.12
CA TYR A 72 -24.37 25.08 -4.72
C TYR A 72 -24.11 24.00 -3.67
N PRO A 73 -24.76 22.83 -3.72
CA PRO A 73 -24.14 21.65 -3.11
C PRO A 73 -22.78 21.39 -3.78
N GLY A 74 -21.87 20.80 -3.02
CA GLY A 74 -20.51 20.51 -3.49
C GLY A 74 -20.24 19.01 -3.54
N VAL A 75 -19.46 18.55 -4.51
CA VAL A 75 -18.99 17.16 -4.58
C VAL A 75 -17.48 17.13 -4.75
N ILE A 76 -16.81 16.36 -3.89
CA ILE A 76 -15.38 16.07 -4.04
C ILE A 76 -15.22 14.89 -5.01
N VAL A 77 -14.36 15.07 -6.01
CA VAL A 77 -14.07 14.08 -7.05
C VAL A 77 -12.61 13.62 -6.94
N PRO A 78 -12.28 12.65 -6.06
CA PRO A 78 -10.95 12.07 -6.03
C PRO A 78 -10.67 11.24 -7.29
N CYS A 79 -9.44 11.33 -7.79
CA CYS A 79 -8.97 10.53 -8.93
C CYS A 79 -8.45 9.16 -8.46
N GLY A 80 -8.74 8.10 -9.22
CA GLY A 80 -8.00 6.83 -9.19
C GLY A 80 -6.67 6.93 -9.91
N HIS A 81 -6.01 5.80 -10.18
CA HIS A 81 -4.65 5.69 -10.76
C HIS A 81 -4.50 6.25 -12.20
N SER A 82 -4.87 7.51 -12.38
CA SER A 82 -4.74 8.32 -13.57
C SER A 82 -3.37 8.96 -13.56
N PHE A 83 -2.62 8.78 -14.64
CA PHE A 83 -1.33 9.42 -14.83
C PHE A 83 -1.46 10.95 -14.78
N THR A 84 -2.54 11.49 -15.35
CA THR A 84 -2.79 12.92 -15.50
C THR A 84 -3.70 13.50 -14.41
N GLY A 85 -4.01 12.72 -13.36
CA GLY A 85 -4.83 13.13 -12.22
C GLY A 85 -6.16 13.75 -12.66
N LYS A 86 -6.44 14.98 -12.20
CA LYS A 86 -7.64 15.77 -12.49
C LYS A 86 -7.82 16.07 -13.99
N GLY A 87 -6.74 15.96 -14.76
CA GLY A 87 -6.73 16.17 -16.20
C GLY A 87 -7.26 14.98 -17.02
N ALA A 88 -7.45 13.80 -16.41
CA ALA A 88 -7.99 12.65 -17.14
C ALA A 88 -9.46 12.84 -17.53
N GLU A 89 -9.77 12.40 -18.75
CA GLU A 89 -11.05 12.60 -19.42
C GLU A 89 -12.25 12.21 -18.54
N ALA A 90 -12.18 11.05 -17.89
CA ALA A 90 -13.31 10.53 -17.11
C ALA A 90 -13.63 11.40 -15.87
N TYR A 91 -12.62 11.99 -15.22
CA TYR A 91 -12.82 12.88 -14.07
C TYR A 91 -13.26 14.28 -14.49
N GLN A 92 -12.80 14.75 -15.66
CA GLN A 92 -13.34 15.96 -16.26
C GLN A 92 -14.83 15.77 -16.56
N ARG A 93 -15.22 14.69 -17.25
CA ARG A 93 -16.60 14.43 -17.66
C ARG A 93 -17.57 14.34 -16.49
N VAL A 94 -17.23 13.63 -15.41
CA VAL A 94 -18.10 13.57 -14.22
C VAL A 94 -18.22 14.95 -13.54
N SER A 95 -17.13 15.72 -13.48
CA SER A 95 -17.14 17.04 -12.85
C SER A 95 -17.96 18.05 -13.66
N MET A 96 -17.84 18.01 -14.99
CA MET A 96 -18.69 18.78 -15.90
C MET A 96 -20.15 18.37 -15.80
N LEU A 97 -20.43 17.07 -15.75
CA LEU A 97 -21.78 16.54 -15.61
C LEU A 97 -22.41 17.00 -14.28
N LEU A 98 -21.71 16.91 -13.16
CA LEU A 98 -22.17 17.45 -11.87
C LEU A 98 -22.50 18.95 -11.96
N ALA A 99 -21.59 19.76 -12.53
CA ALA A 99 -21.77 21.21 -12.65
C ALA A 99 -22.97 21.59 -13.53
N ARG A 100 -23.15 20.93 -14.67
CA ARG A 100 -24.34 21.10 -15.54
C ARG A 100 -25.65 20.70 -14.85
N ASN A 101 -25.56 19.91 -13.79
CA ASN A 101 -26.70 19.47 -12.98
C ASN A 101 -26.85 20.29 -11.69
N GLY A 102 -26.21 21.47 -11.59
CA GLY A 102 -26.37 22.40 -10.47
C GLY A 102 -25.55 22.05 -9.24
N ILE A 103 -24.54 21.18 -9.36
CA ILE A 103 -23.69 20.72 -8.25
C ILE A 103 -22.24 21.14 -8.53
N ALA A 104 -21.62 21.90 -7.64
CA ALA A 104 -20.21 22.24 -7.76
C ALA A 104 -19.34 20.97 -7.60
N ALA A 105 -18.29 20.82 -8.40
CA ALA A 105 -17.40 19.66 -8.34
C ALA A 105 -15.94 20.11 -8.17
N LEU A 106 -15.28 19.60 -7.14
CA LEU A 106 -13.85 19.82 -6.92
C LEU A 106 -13.09 18.52 -7.21
N CYS A 107 -12.39 18.52 -8.35
CA CYS A 107 -11.50 17.43 -8.76
C CYS A 107 -10.06 17.83 -8.46
N TYR A 108 -9.31 16.99 -7.74
CA TYR A 108 -7.94 17.31 -7.33
C TYR A 108 -6.97 16.21 -7.73
N ASP A 109 -5.70 16.57 -7.88
CA ASP A 109 -4.62 15.61 -8.11
C ASP A 109 -4.31 14.88 -6.80
N PRO A 110 -4.41 13.55 -6.74
CA PRO A 110 -3.84 12.76 -5.65
C PRO A 110 -2.31 12.88 -5.66
N ILE A 111 -1.67 12.56 -4.52
CA ILE A 111 -0.21 12.38 -4.49
C ILE A 111 0.21 11.32 -5.52
N GLY A 112 1.30 11.56 -6.23
CA GLY A 112 1.81 10.66 -7.26
C GLY A 112 1.06 10.68 -8.59
N GLN A 113 0.29 11.75 -8.87
CA GLN A 113 -0.55 11.87 -10.07
C GLN A 113 -0.65 13.31 -10.55
N GLY A 114 -0.93 13.51 -11.84
CA GLY A 114 -1.15 14.84 -12.40
C GLY A 114 0.03 15.77 -12.16
N GLU A 115 -0.19 16.89 -11.48
CA GLU A 115 0.87 17.84 -11.11
C GLU A 115 1.54 17.50 -9.77
N ARG A 116 1.31 16.32 -9.18
CA ARG A 116 1.75 15.97 -7.83
C ARG A 116 2.61 14.72 -7.75
N TYR A 117 3.35 14.39 -8.81
CA TYR A 117 4.42 13.40 -8.71
C TYR A 117 5.49 13.90 -7.72
N GLN A 118 6.03 12.98 -6.94
CA GLN A 118 6.89 13.21 -5.77
C GLN A 118 8.37 12.85 -6.04
N THR A 119 8.64 12.02 -7.05
CA THR A 119 9.98 11.55 -7.42
C THR A 119 10.73 12.54 -8.32
N PHE A 120 10.98 13.75 -7.80
CA PHE A 120 11.85 14.75 -8.42
C PHE A 120 13.01 15.12 -7.50
N ASP A 121 14.17 15.44 -8.08
CA ASP A 121 15.29 15.99 -7.33
C ASP A 121 15.04 17.45 -6.90
N ALA A 122 15.98 18.01 -6.13
CA ALA A 122 15.89 19.40 -5.67
C ALA A 122 15.94 20.45 -6.80
N GLN A 123 16.31 20.03 -8.02
CA GLN A 123 16.33 20.84 -9.24
C GLN A 123 15.09 20.58 -10.12
N GLY A 124 14.14 19.76 -9.65
CA GLY A 124 12.90 19.43 -10.34
C GLY A 124 13.06 18.46 -11.52
N GLN A 125 14.17 17.72 -11.58
CA GLN A 125 14.37 16.66 -12.59
C GLN A 125 13.77 15.33 -12.09
N PRO A 126 13.13 14.55 -12.97
CA PRO A 126 12.54 13.28 -12.58
C PRO A 126 13.63 12.29 -12.15
N LEU A 127 13.42 11.65 -11.00
CA LEU A 127 14.30 10.60 -10.45
C LEU A 127 13.95 9.23 -11.04
N GLY A 128 14.89 8.27 -10.96
CA GLY A 128 14.67 6.91 -11.44
C GLY A 128 14.89 6.72 -12.95
N ALA A 129 15.89 7.39 -13.54
CA ALA A 129 16.18 7.33 -14.98
C ALA A 129 16.44 5.90 -15.52
N ASP A 130 16.89 4.99 -14.66
CA ASP A 130 17.11 3.58 -14.99
C ASP A 130 15.83 2.74 -14.97
N TYR A 131 14.70 3.30 -14.50
CA TYR A 131 13.43 2.59 -14.46
C TYR A 131 12.80 2.51 -15.84
N GLN A 132 12.77 1.29 -16.40
CA GLN A 132 12.05 0.99 -17.62
C GLN A 132 10.67 0.45 -17.27
N GLY A 133 9.73 1.35 -17.02
CA GLY A 133 8.31 0.99 -16.84
C GLY A 133 7.74 0.22 -18.04
N GLY A 134 6.56 -0.37 -17.88
CA GLY A 134 5.88 -1.06 -18.97
C GLY A 134 5.60 -0.14 -20.18
N ALA A 135 5.58 -0.68 -21.40
CA ALA A 135 5.42 0.10 -22.63
C ALA A 135 4.14 0.98 -22.66
N SER A 136 3.07 0.55 -21.99
CA SER A 136 1.85 1.36 -21.81
C SER A 136 2.07 2.52 -20.83
N SER A 137 2.74 2.25 -19.70
CA SER A 137 3.04 3.27 -18.68
C SER A 137 3.98 4.35 -19.25
N VAL A 138 5.02 3.96 -19.99
CA VAL A 138 5.97 4.91 -20.62
C VAL A 138 5.26 5.89 -21.56
N ARG A 139 4.28 5.41 -22.35
CA ARG A 139 3.51 6.29 -23.25
C ARG A 139 2.65 7.27 -22.48
N GLN A 140 1.99 6.83 -21.41
CA GLN A 140 1.10 7.70 -20.61
C GLN A 140 1.88 8.71 -19.76
N LEU A 141 3.07 8.35 -19.28
CA LEU A 141 3.96 9.25 -18.54
C LEU A 141 4.52 10.37 -19.43
N ALA A 142 4.69 10.12 -20.73
CA ALA A 142 5.12 11.14 -21.69
C ALA A 142 4.12 12.30 -21.85
N ASP A 143 2.83 12.06 -21.58
CA ASP A 143 1.79 13.10 -21.63
C ASP A 143 1.73 13.94 -20.34
N VAL A 144 2.44 13.52 -19.28
CA VAL A 144 2.47 14.23 -17.99
C VAL A 144 3.61 15.26 -18.02
N ALA A 145 3.28 16.52 -17.70
CA ALA A 145 4.26 17.58 -17.60
C ALA A 145 5.35 17.23 -16.57
N GLY A 146 6.62 17.38 -16.95
CA GLY A 146 7.77 16.99 -16.12
C GLY A 146 8.22 15.54 -16.29
N HIS A 147 7.47 14.72 -17.05
CA HIS A 147 7.84 13.35 -17.45
C HIS A 147 8.32 12.47 -16.28
N PRO A 148 7.48 12.24 -15.25
CA PRO A 148 7.82 11.34 -14.15
C PRO A 148 8.10 9.92 -14.67
N HIS A 149 8.91 9.15 -13.94
CA HIS A 149 9.28 7.80 -14.36
C HIS A 149 8.41 6.69 -13.76
N PHE A 150 7.85 6.93 -12.58
CA PHE A 150 6.99 5.96 -11.91
C PHE A 150 5.52 6.25 -12.21
N ASN A 151 4.73 5.21 -12.44
CA ASN A 151 3.28 5.35 -12.52
C ASN A 151 2.66 5.48 -11.12
N PRO A 152 1.38 5.85 -11.01
CA PRO A 152 0.75 6.10 -9.70
C PRO A 152 0.86 4.92 -8.73
N VAL A 153 0.62 3.68 -9.18
CA VAL A 153 0.67 2.46 -8.35
C VAL A 153 2.07 2.27 -7.77
N GLU A 154 3.10 2.50 -8.59
CA GLU A 154 4.50 2.38 -8.19
C GLU A 154 4.88 3.45 -7.18
N GLU A 155 4.53 4.71 -7.44
CA GLU A 155 4.91 5.82 -6.57
C GLU A 155 4.18 5.79 -5.22
N HIS A 156 2.90 5.39 -5.19
CA HIS A 156 2.21 5.14 -3.92
C HIS A 156 2.91 4.07 -3.09
N THR A 157 3.44 3.04 -3.74
CA THR A 157 4.15 1.93 -3.10
C THR A 157 5.54 2.37 -2.63
N LEU A 158 6.27 3.16 -3.41
CA LEU A 158 7.55 3.76 -3.01
C LEU A 158 7.38 4.67 -1.79
N MET A 159 6.40 5.57 -1.80
CA MET A 159 6.05 6.39 -0.64
C MET A 159 5.63 5.54 0.57
N GLY A 160 5.01 4.39 0.29
CA GLY A 160 4.59 3.41 1.28
C GLY A 160 5.75 2.85 2.09
N ILE A 161 6.94 2.66 1.52
CA ILE A 161 8.12 2.13 2.23
C ILE A 161 8.41 2.99 3.47
N GLY A 162 8.54 4.31 3.28
CA GLY A 162 8.77 5.24 4.38
C GLY A 162 7.60 5.32 5.35
N ALA A 163 6.37 5.39 4.84
CA ALA A 163 5.17 5.47 5.67
C ALA A 163 5.03 4.25 6.59
N ILE A 164 5.25 3.05 6.06
CA ILE A 164 5.21 1.78 6.81
C ILE A 164 6.24 1.81 7.95
N LEU A 165 7.48 2.21 7.67
CA LEU A 165 8.58 2.23 8.66
C LEU A 165 8.30 3.18 9.83
N VAL A 166 7.63 4.30 9.58
CA VAL A 166 7.24 5.27 10.63
C VAL A 166 5.86 5.00 11.24
N GLY A 167 5.24 3.86 10.92
CA GLY A 167 3.97 3.44 11.53
C GLY A 167 2.74 4.20 11.02
N THR A 168 2.81 4.69 9.79
CA THR A 168 1.68 5.30 9.08
C THR A 168 1.37 4.50 7.80
N ASN A 169 0.60 5.09 6.89
CA ASN A 169 0.19 4.45 5.64
C ASN A 169 0.08 5.50 4.52
N THR A 170 0.34 5.13 3.27
CA THR A 170 0.13 6.02 2.11
C THR A 170 -1.31 6.56 2.04
N ALA A 171 -2.29 5.74 2.42
CA ALA A 171 -3.70 6.14 2.56
C ALA A 171 -3.89 7.35 3.48
N GLN A 172 -3.11 7.49 4.55
CA GLN A 172 -3.20 8.61 5.48
C GLN A 172 -2.96 9.94 4.76
N TYR A 173 -1.95 9.99 3.88
CA TYR A 173 -1.66 11.19 3.10
C TYR A 173 -2.83 11.57 2.21
N ARG A 174 -3.37 10.59 1.48
CA ARG A 174 -4.50 10.77 0.56
C ARG A 174 -5.80 11.17 1.27
N ILE A 175 -6.12 10.52 2.38
CA ILE A 175 -7.31 10.82 3.19
C ILE A 175 -7.22 12.24 3.73
N HIS A 176 -6.07 12.61 4.30
CA HIS A 176 -5.87 13.96 4.80
C HIS A 176 -6.01 14.97 3.66
N ASP A 177 -5.39 14.75 2.50
CA ASP A 177 -5.50 15.63 1.36
C ASP A 177 -6.96 15.81 0.91
N GLY A 178 -7.74 14.73 0.88
CA GLY A 178 -9.17 14.78 0.60
C GLY A 178 -9.99 15.54 1.65
N MET A 179 -9.70 15.38 2.94
CA MET A 179 -10.32 16.19 4.01
C MET A 179 -9.99 17.68 3.85
N ARG A 180 -8.76 18.00 3.41
CA ARG A 180 -8.34 19.38 3.13
C ARG A 180 -8.98 19.95 1.88
N ALA A 181 -9.26 19.10 0.90
CA ALA A 181 -10.09 19.48 -0.26
C ALA A 181 -11.53 19.80 0.17
N ILE A 182 -12.11 19.07 1.14
CA ILE A 182 -13.41 19.43 1.75
C ILE A 182 -13.31 20.76 2.51
N ASP A 183 -12.24 20.98 3.28
CA ASP A 183 -12.01 22.27 3.96
C ASP A 183 -11.98 23.44 2.97
N TYR A 184 -11.25 23.27 1.85
CA TYR A 184 -11.22 24.27 0.79
C TYR A 184 -12.60 24.50 0.19
N LEU A 185 -13.29 23.42 -0.22
CA LEU A 185 -14.60 23.52 -0.87
C LEU A 185 -15.62 24.22 0.04
N THR A 186 -15.67 23.86 1.33
CA THR A 186 -16.60 24.43 2.30
C THR A 186 -16.24 25.85 2.76
N SER A 187 -15.02 26.32 2.49
CA SER A 187 -14.63 27.73 2.73
C SER A 187 -15.18 28.71 1.70
N ARG A 188 -15.69 28.22 0.57
CA ARG A 188 -16.17 29.04 -0.55
C ARG A 188 -17.57 29.59 -0.25
N PRO A 189 -17.82 30.91 -0.42
CA PRO A 189 -19.13 31.50 -0.13
C PRO A 189 -20.24 31.01 -1.07
N GLU A 190 -19.89 30.57 -2.28
CA GLU A 190 -20.83 29.97 -3.23
C GLU A 190 -21.23 28.52 -2.92
N ILE A 191 -20.62 27.88 -1.92
CA ILE A 191 -20.87 26.46 -1.58
C ILE A 191 -21.72 26.35 -0.32
N ASP A 192 -22.73 25.49 -0.39
CA ASP A 192 -23.48 25.05 0.78
C ASP A 192 -22.71 23.94 1.51
N ALA A 193 -22.03 24.33 2.59
CA ALA A 193 -21.21 23.42 3.39
C ALA A 193 -22.00 22.29 4.07
N THR A 194 -23.35 22.33 4.07
CA THR A 194 -24.19 21.26 4.63
C THR A 194 -24.54 20.18 3.60
N ARG A 195 -24.22 20.40 2.32
CA ARG A 195 -24.58 19.51 1.21
C ARG A 195 -23.35 19.10 0.41
N ILE A 196 -22.50 18.29 1.05
CA ILE A 196 -21.26 17.78 0.46
C ILE A 196 -21.40 16.30 0.08
N GLY A 197 -21.12 15.96 -1.18
CA GLY A 197 -21.01 14.59 -1.65
C GLY A 197 -19.58 14.18 -2.01
N CYS A 198 -19.37 12.90 -2.29
CA CYS A 198 -18.07 12.39 -2.75
C CYS A 198 -18.22 11.25 -3.76
N THR A 199 -17.52 11.30 -4.88
CA THR A 199 -17.50 10.21 -5.88
C THR A 199 -16.20 10.16 -6.65
N GLY A 200 -15.72 8.95 -6.90
CA GLY A 200 -14.51 8.69 -7.65
C GLY A 200 -14.48 7.24 -8.10
N ASN A 201 -13.54 6.94 -8.99
CA ASN A 201 -13.41 5.62 -9.61
C ASN A 201 -12.07 4.97 -9.29
N SER A 202 -12.04 3.64 -9.09
CA SER A 202 -10.80 2.89 -8.81
C SER A 202 -10.12 3.38 -7.54
N GLY A 203 -8.85 3.82 -7.56
CA GLY A 203 -8.22 4.52 -6.42
C GLY A 203 -8.99 5.76 -5.91
N GLY A 204 -9.81 6.39 -6.75
CA GLY A 204 -10.73 7.45 -6.35
C GLY A 204 -11.99 6.89 -5.70
N GLY A 205 -12.38 5.67 -6.06
CA GLY A 205 -13.37 4.88 -5.34
C GLY A 205 -12.88 4.49 -3.95
N THR A 206 -11.61 4.10 -3.81
CA THR A 206 -10.92 3.89 -2.51
C THR A 206 -11.02 5.14 -1.66
N LEU A 207 -10.59 6.27 -2.20
CA LEU A 207 -10.57 7.52 -1.45
C LEU A 207 -11.99 8.01 -1.14
N THR A 208 -12.96 7.78 -2.03
CA THR A 208 -14.39 8.01 -1.74
C THR A 208 -14.83 7.18 -0.54
N ALA A 209 -14.49 5.89 -0.50
CA ALA A 209 -14.85 4.99 0.59
C ALA A 209 -14.24 5.41 1.93
N TYR A 210 -12.97 5.82 1.92
CA TYR A 210 -12.29 6.31 3.12
C TYR A 210 -12.86 7.64 3.60
N LEU A 211 -13.03 8.63 2.71
CA LEU A 211 -13.57 9.95 3.06
C LEU A 211 -15.01 9.84 3.58
N MET A 212 -15.86 9.05 2.94
CA MET A 212 -17.25 8.89 3.38
C MET A 212 -17.36 8.21 4.75
N ALA A 213 -16.38 7.38 5.11
CA ALA A 213 -16.30 6.69 6.40
C ALA A 213 -15.69 7.56 7.52
N LEU A 214 -14.80 8.51 7.18
CA LEU A 214 -14.01 9.27 8.16
C LEU A 214 -14.36 10.77 8.26
N ASP A 215 -15.00 11.37 7.27
CA ASP A 215 -15.41 12.77 7.30
C ASP A 215 -16.94 12.88 7.37
N GLU A 216 -17.44 13.37 8.51
CA GLU A 216 -18.88 13.45 8.77
C GLU A 216 -19.61 14.43 7.83
N ARG A 217 -18.89 15.34 7.18
CA ARG A 217 -19.46 16.31 6.24
C ARG A 217 -19.94 15.66 4.94
N VAL A 218 -19.43 14.47 4.60
CA VAL A 218 -19.88 13.72 3.40
C VAL A 218 -21.30 13.19 3.64
N ALA A 219 -22.28 13.92 3.11
CA ALA A 219 -23.71 13.64 3.20
C ALA A 219 -24.11 12.46 2.32
N CYS A 220 -23.58 12.34 1.10
CA CYS A 220 -23.82 11.19 0.22
C CYS A 220 -22.56 10.79 -0.57
N ALA A 221 -22.46 9.53 -0.96
CA ALA A 221 -21.27 9.00 -1.63
C ALA A 221 -21.61 8.03 -2.76
N ALA A 222 -20.71 7.97 -3.75
CA ALA A 222 -20.77 7.03 -4.87
C ALA A 222 -19.38 6.48 -5.22
N PRO A 223 -18.81 5.57 -4.41
CA PRO A 223 -17.58 4.86 -4.78
C PRO A 223 -17.81 3.98 -6.02
N THR A 224 -16.98 4.16 -7.04
CA THR A 224 -17.14 3.51 -8.35
C THR A 224 -15.96 2.57 -8.66
N CYS A 225 -16.25 1.36 -9.15
CA CYS A 225 -15.28 0.33 -9.54
C CYS A 225 -14.13 0.16 -8.53
N TYR A 226 -14.50 -0.10 -7.27
CA TYR A 226 -13.57 -0.30 -6.16
C TYR A 226 -14.12 -1.36 -5.18
N LEU A 227 -15.25 -1.06 -4.53
CA LEU A 227 -15.73 -1.87 -3.41
C LEU A 227 -15.99 -3.33 -3.80
N THR A 228 -15.17 -4.25 -3.28
CA THR A 228 -15.32 -5.70 -3.38
C THR A 228 -14.80 -6.35 -2.09
N THR A 229 -15.41 -7.45 -1.65
CA THR A 229 -14.97 -8.12 -0.41
C THR A 229 -13.52 -8.57 -0.54
N PHE A 230 -12.74 -8.53 0.55
CA PHE A 230 -11.36 -9.04 0.51
C PHE A 230 -11.27 -10.51 0.10
N ASP A 231 -12.23 -11.36 0.50
CA ASP A 231 -12.28 -12.76 0.06
C ASP A 231 -12.20 -12.87 -1.48
N ARG A 232 -13.01 -12.06 -2.18
CA ARG A 232 -13.01 -11.98 -3.65
C ARG A 232 -11.76 -11.33 -4.21
N LEU A 233 -11.31 -10.22 -3.62
CA LEU A 233 -10.11 -9.51 -4.09
C LEU A 233 -8.88 -10.43 -4.02
N LEU A 234 -8.67 -11.08 -2.88
CA LEU A 234 -7.54 -11.97 -2.64
C LEU A 234 -7.57 -13.22 -3.52
N ALA A 235 -8.75 -13.76 -3.80
CA ALA A 235 -8.91 -14.92 -4.68
C ALA A 235 -8.72 -14.61 -6.17
N THR A 236 -8.74 -13.33 -6.58
CA THR A 236 -8.73 -12.93 -7.99
C THR A 236 -7.50 -12.09 -8.35
N SER A 237 -7.48 -10.82 -7.96
CA SER A 237 -6.46 -9.84 -8.32
C SER A 237 -5.33 -9.74 -7.29
N GLY A 238 -5.58 -10.23 -6.07
CA GLY A 238 -4.68 -10.09 -4.93
C GLY A 238 -4.71 -8.68 -4.33
N PRO A 239 -3.94 -8.44 -3.26
CA PRO A 239 -3.74 -7.11 -2.70
C PRO A 239 -3.25 -6.10 -3.75
N GLN A 240 -3.73 -4.86 -3.64
CA GLN A 240 -3.35 -3.74 -4.51
C GLN A 240 -2.19 -2.93 -3.88
N ASP A 241 -1.98 -1.67 -4.26
CA ASP A 241 -0.85 -0.86 -3.79
C ASP A 241 -0.95 -0.40 -2.32
N ALA A 242 0.07 0.32 -1.86
CA ALA A 242 0.16 0.81 -0.49
C ALA A 242 -0.96 1.80 -0.10
N GLU A 243 -1.71 2.34 -1.08
CA GLU A 243 -2.84 3.22 -0.81
C GLU A 243 -4.08 2.44 -0.32
N GLN A 244 -4.21 1.15 -0.69
CA GLN A 244 -5.43 0.35 -0.48
C GLN A 244 -5.28 -0.70 0.63
N ASN A 245 -4.06 -0.92 1.13
CA ASN A 245 -3.77 -1.95 2.13
C ASN A 245 -3.31 -1.33 3.44
N LEU A 246 -4.06 -1.56 4.51
CA LEU A 246 -3.78 -1.01 5.84
C LEU A 246 -3.22 -2.10 6.76
N PHE A 247 -2.31 -1.72 7.67
CA PHE A 247 -1.66 -2.68 8.56
C PHE A 247 -2.68 -3.36 9.47
N GLY A 248 -2.72 -4.68 9.46
CA GLY A 248 -3.61 -5.46 10.33
C GLY A 248 -5.10 -5.33 10.01
N GLN A 249 -5.48 -4.80 8.84
CA GLN A 249 -6.88 -4.60 8.46
C GLN A 249 -7.69 -5.91 8.56
N LEU A 250 -7.18 -7.00 7.97
CA LEU A 250 -7.84 -8.31 8.03
C LEU A 250 -7.72 -8.97 9.40
N ARG A 251 -6.57 -8.81 10.08
CA ARG A 251 -6.37 -9.30 11.45
C ARG A 251 -7.43 -8.75 12.40
N ASP A 252 -7.75 -7.47 12.27
CA ASP A 252 -8.71 -6.77 13.12
C ASP A 252 -10.16 -6.89 12.60
N GLY A 253 -10.35 -7.67 11.52
CA GLY A 253 -11.64 -8.03 10.95
C GLY A 253 -12.34 -6.87 10.24
N LEU A 254 -11.57 -5.97 9.60
CA LEU A 254 -12.09 -4.95 8.69
C LEU A 254 -12.17 -5.49 7.25
N ASP A 255 -13.36 -5.41 6.66
CA ASP A 255 -13.59 -5.66 5.23
C ASP A 255 -14.01 -4.36 4.52
N GLU A 256 -13.99 -4.32 3.18
CA GLU A 256 -14.43 -3.15 2.41
C GLU A 256 -15.91 -2.82 2.63
N ALA A 257 -16.73 -3.81 3.01
CA ALA A 257 -18.11 -3.60 3.45
C ALA A 257 -18.19 -2.61 4.62
N ASP A 258 -17.20 -2.61 5.51
CA ASP A 258 -17.21 -1.79 6.71
C ASP A 258 -17.15 -0.30 6.39
N TYR A 259 -16.56 0.12 5.27
CA TYR A 259 -16.59 1.52 4.84
C TYR A 259 -18.03 2.01 4.59
N VAL A 260 -18.88 1.16 4.00
CA VAL A 260 -20.29 1.47 3.75
C VAL A 260 -21.12 1.44 5.04
N LEU A 261 -20.81 0.49 5.92
CA LEU A 261 -21.55 0.25 7.16
C LEU A 261 -21.19 1.25 8.27
N MET A 262 -19.93 1.71 8.35
CA MET A 262 -19.44 2.68 9.34
C MET A 262 -20.24 4.00 9.32
N ARG A 263 -20.79 4.36 8.16
CA ARG A 263 -21.58 5.59 7.96
C ARG A 263 -23.08 5.35 7.84
N ALA A 264 -23.56 4.12 7.96
CA ALA A 264 -24.99 3.84 7.87
C ALA A 264 -25.77 4.69 8.90
N PRO A 265 -26.90 5.33 8.54
CA PRO A 265 -27.65 5.17 7.31
C PRO A 265 -27.40 6.29 6.27
N LYS A 266 -26.22 6.91 6.19
CA LYS A 266 -25.97 7.98 5.20
C LYS A 266 -26.03 7.44 3.75
N PRO A 267 -26.64 8.17 2.80
CA PRO A 267 -26.79 7.73 1.42
C PRO A 267 -25.48 7.26 0.73
N THR A 268 -25.44 6.01 0.26
CA THR A 268 -24.31 5.43 -0.49
C THR A 268 -24.81 4.64 -1.70
N VAL A 269 -24.30 4.90 -2.90
CA VAL A 269 -24.50 4.01 -4.06
C VAL A 269 -23.19 3.35 -4.43
N LEU A 270 -23.20 2.04 -4.57
CA LEU A 270 -22.06 1.31 -5.11
C LEU A 270 -22.19 1.33 -6.63
N CYS A 271 -21.15 1.74 -7.35
CA CYS A 271 -21.15 1.73 -8.81
C CYS A 271 -20.12 0.69 -9.30
N ALA A 272 -20.50 -0.27 -10.14
CA ALA A 272 -19.61 -1.34 -10.57
C ALA A 272 -19.79 -1.73 -12.05
N GLY A 273 -18.67 -2.04 -12.70
CA GLY A 273 -18.63 -2.68 -14.01
C GLY A 273 -18.65 -4.20 -13.87
N THR A 274 -19.50 -4.91 -14.63
CA THR A 274 -19.58 -6.38 -14.55
C THR A 274 -18.36 -7.10 -15.11
N ARG A 275 -17.58 -6.41 -15.98
CA ARG A 275 -16.36 -6.93 -16.62
C ARG A 275 -15.09 -6.32 -16.02
N ASP A 276 -15.18 -5.73 -14.83
CA ASP A 276 -14.03 -5.23 -14.09
C ASP A 276 -13.10 -6.40 -13.73
N ALA A 277 -11.88 -6.38 -14.29
CA ALA A 277 -10.89 -7.42 -14.09
C ALA A 277 -10.10 -7.26 -12.78
N THR A 278 -10.26 -6.12 -12.09
CA THR A 278 -9.56 -5.80 -10.83
C THR A 278 -10.47 -6.06 -9.65
N PHE A 279 -11.67 -5.46 -9.66
CA PHE A 279 -12.63 -5.51 -8.57
C PHE A 279 -13.84 -6.33 -8.97
N ASP A 280 -13.85 -7.61 -8.55
CA ASP A 280 -14.89 -8.56 -8.92
C ASP A 280 -16.27 -8.11 -8.39
N ILE A 281 -17.24 -8.00 -9.32
CA ILE A 281 -18.59 -7.54 -9.02
C ILE A 281 -19.34 -8.46 -8.04
N THR A 282 -18.97 -9.74 -7.93
CA THR A 282 -19.57 -10.67 -6.98
C THR A 282 -19.36 -10.17 -5.55
N GLY A 283 -18.16 -9.67 -5.24
CA GLY A 283 -17.89 -9.08 -3.92
C GLY A 283 -18.65 -7.77 -3.71
N THR A 284 -18.81 -6.94 -4.75
CA THR A 284 -19.66 -5.74 -4.67
C THR A 284 -21.12 -6.08 -4.35
N TRP A 285 -21.67 -7.13 -4.97
CA TRP A 285 -23.01 -7.62 -4.69
C TRP A 285 -23.17 -8.12 -3.25
N ASP A 286 -22.16 -8.80 -2.72
CA ASP A 286 -22.16 -9.28 -1.33
C ASP A 286 -22.16 -8.10 -0.34
N ILE A 287 -21.32 -7.08 -0.57
CA ILE A 287 -21.32 -5.83 0.20
C ILE A 287 -22.69 -5.14 0.12
N TYR A 288 -23.24 -4.98 -1.09
CA TYR A 288 -24.53 -4.32 -1.29
C TYR A 288 -25.65 -5.03 -0.51
N ARG A 289 -25.72 -6.35 -0.60
CA ARG A 289 -26.74 -7.16 0.09
C ARG A 289 -26.61 -7.06 1.60
N GLU A 290 -25.39 -7.05 2.13
CA GLU A 290 -25.14 -6.83 3.55
C GLU A 290 -25.58 -5.43 3.99
N ALA A 291 -25.12 -4.39 3.28
CA ALA A 291 -25.46 -3.01 3.57
C ALA A 291 -26.98 -2.78 3.50
N LYS A 292 -27.66 -3.31 2.48
CA LYS A 292 -29.11 -3.21 2.32
C LYS A 292 -29.87 -3.73 3.54
N ARG A 293 -29.42 -4.87 4.11
CA ARG A 293 -30.03 -5.43 5.33
C ARG A 293 -29.84 -4.52 6.55
N VAL A 294 -28.66 -3.93 6.72
CA VAL A 294 -28.35 -3.04 7.86
C VAL A 294 -29.11 -1.71 7.73
N TYR A 295 -29.13 -1.12 6.54
CA TYR A 295 -29.87 0.10 6.25
C TYR A 295 -31.38 -0.10 6.41
N ALA A 296 -31.93 -1.23 5.94
CA ALA A 296 -33.35 -1.56 6.12
C ALA A 296 -33.75 -1.70 7.58
N ARG A 297 -32.89 -2.28 8.43
CA ARG A 297 -33.13 -2.37 9.88
C ARG A 297 -33.20 -1.02 10.57
N GLN A 298 -32.53 -0.01 10.02
CA GLN A 298 -32.60 1.37 10.51
C GLN A 298 -33.77 2.16 9.89
N GLY A 299 -34.57 1.55 9.01
CA GLY A 299 -35.69 2.20 8.32
C GLY A 299 -35.28 3.02 7.10
N PHE A 300 -34.06 2.86 6.59
CA PHE A 300 -33.48 3.67 5.51
C PHE A 300 -32.95 2.82 4.35
N ALA A 301 -33.68 1.78 3.95
CA ALA A 301 -33.26 0.86 2.89
C ALA A 301 -33.00 1.58 1.54
N GLU A 302 -33.66 2.70 1.31
CA GLU A 302 -33.52 3.55 0.12
C GLU A 302 -32.21 4.35 0.08
N ARG A 303 -31.46 4.43 1.20
CA ARG A 303 -30.18 5.14 1.31
C ARG A 303 -28.97 4.27 0.93
N VAL A 304 -29.19 3.04 0.49
CA VAL A 304 -28.12 2.24 -0.12
C VAL A 304 -28.60 1.58 -1.40
N ASP A 305 -27.84 1.73 -2.48
CA ASP A 305 -28.16 1.13 -3.77
C ASP A 305 -26.94 0.65 -4.56
N LEU A 306 -27.19 -0.04 -5.68
CA LEU A 306 -26.18 -0.52 -6.62
C LEU A 306 -26.50 -0.02 -8.04
N VAL A 307 -25.53 0.61 -8.69
CA VAL A 307 -25.53 0.87 -10.14
C VAL A 307 -24.54 -0.10 -10.79
N GLU A 308 -25.07 -1.00 -11.59
CA GLU A 308 -24.30 -1.98 -12.35
C GLU A 308 -24.33 -1.64 -13.84
N ALA A 309 -23.19 -1.76 -14.51
CA ALA A 309 -23.08 -1.55 -15.95
C ALA A 309 -22.25 -2.67 -16.59
N ASP A 310 -22.65 -3.15 -17.77
CA ASP A 310 -21.88 -4.14 -18.55
C ASP A 310 -20.66 -3.51 -19.22
N GLU A 311 -19.68 -3.11 -18.41
CA GLU A 311 -18.51 -2.34 -18.79
C GLU A 311 -17.26 -2.91 -18.11
N PRO A 312 -16.07 -2.73 -18.73
CA PRO A 312 -14.80 -3.02 -18.08
C PRO A 312 -14.52 -2.01 -16.95
N HIS A 313 -13.38 -2.19 -16.27
CA HIS A 313 -12.91 -1.25 -15.25
C HIS A 313 -12.82 0.18 -15.79
N GLY A 314 -13.50 1.12 -15.14
CA GLY A 314 -13.42 2.55 -15.48
C GLY A 314 -14.63 3.35 -15.05
N PHE A 315 -14.51 4.68 -15.08
CA PHE A 315 -15.62 5.58 -14.77
C PHE A 315 -16.45 5.84 -16.03
N THR A 316 -17.08 4.80 -16.57
CA THR A 316 -17.82 4.85 -17.85
C THR A 316 -19.07 5.72 -17.77
N GLN A 317 -19.64 6.07 -18.92
CA GLN A 317 -20.82 6.94 -18.99
C GLN A 317 -21.99 6.45 -18.12
N PRO A 318 -22.41 5.16 -18.14
CA PRO A 318 -23.49 4.69 -17.27
C PRO A 318 -23.20 4.90 -15.79
N LEU A 319 -21.94 4.72 -15.37
CA LEU A 319 -21.51 4.88 -13.97
C LEU A 319 -21.43 6.36 -13.57
N ARG A 320 -20.95 7.25 -14.46
CA ARG A 320 -20.96 8.72 -14.24
C ARG A 320 -22.38 9.27 -14.11
N VAL A 321 -23.29 8.79 -14.96
CA VAL A 321 -24.72 9.11 -14.91
C VAL A 321 -25.34 8.62 -13.60
N GLY A 322 -25.09 7.36 -13.23
CA GLY A 322 -25.58 6.78 -11.98
C GLY A 322 -25.10 7.52 -10.74
N ALA A 323 -23.80 7.81 -10.65
CA ALA A 323 -23.21 8.58 -9.57
C ALA A 323 -23.80 10.00 -9.49
N THR A 324 -23.89 10.71 -10.62
CA THR A 324 -24.45 12.08 -10.65
C THR A 324 -25.92 12.10 -10.26
N ARG A 325 -26.73 11.13 -10.74
CA ARG A 325 -28.14 11.02 -10.35
C ARG A 325 -28.29 10.78 -8.85
N TRP A 326 -27.44 9.96 -8.25
CA TRP A 326 -27.43 9.76 -6.80
C TRP A 326 -27.13 11.06 -6.04
N MET A 327 -26.15 11.84 -6.51
CA MET A 327 -25.85 13.15 -5.93
C MET A 327 -27.03 14.12 -6.06
N ARG A 328 -27.70 14.17 -7.22
CA ARG A 328 -28.91 14.99 -7.41
C ARG A 328 -30.01 14.62 -6.42
N ARG A 329 -30.28 13.32 -6.27
CA ARG A 329 -31.32 12.83 -5.35
C ARG A 329 -31.08 13.31 -3.92
N TRP A 330 -29.85 13.19 -3.43
CA TRP A 330 -29.55 13.41 -2.01
C TRP A 330 -29.08 14.82 -1.67
N LEU A 331 -28.53 15.57 -2.62
CA LEU A 331 -28.06 16.94 -2.41
C LEU A 331 -29.03 18.01 -2.95
N LEU A 332 -29.86 17.67 -3.94
CA LEU A 332 -30.85 18.59 -4.52
C LEU A 332 -32.29 18.20 -4.23
N GLY A 333 -32.54 16.97 -3.76
CA GLY A 333 -33.90 16.45 -3.60
C GLY A 333 -34.59 16.16 -4.94
N VAL A 334 -33.83 15.95 -6.01
CA VAL A 334 -34.35 15.71 -7.37
C VAL A 334 -33.94 14.31 -7.84
N ASP A 335 -34.92 13.43 -8.08
CA ASP A 335 -34.72 12.03 -8.50
C ASP A 335 -35.39 11.73 -9.85
N ASP A 336 -34.90 12.39 -10.89
CA ASP A 336 -35.25 12.18 -12.29
C ASP A 336 -34.10 11.49 -13.04
N ALA A 337 -34.41 10.98 -14.24
CA ALA A 337 -33.39 10.47 -15.13
C ALA A 337 -32.56 11.62 -15.70
N ILE A 338 -31.26 11.40 -15.87
CA ILE A 338 -30.35 12.35 -16.52
C ILE A 338 -29.61 11.66 -17.65
N THR A 339 -29.16 12.44 -18.62
CA THR A 339 -28.29 12.00 -19.70
C THR A 339 -26.97 12.75 -19.63
N GLU A 340 -25.86 12.06 -19.85
CA GLU A 340 -24.59 12.73 -20.11
C GLU A 340 -24.58 13.19 -21.58
N PRO A 341 -24.57 14.51 -21.86
CA PRO A 341 -24.47 15.01 -23.21
C PRO A 341 -23.06 14.77 -23.77
N GLU A 342 -22.84 15.14 -25.03
CA GLU A 342 -21.47 15.21 -25.54
C GLU A 342 -20.72 16.31 -24.76
N LEU A 343 -19.59 15.94 -24.16
CA LEU A 343 -18.78 16.80 -23.31
C LEU A 343 -17.36 16.85 -23.87
N THR A 344 -16.98 18.02 -24.37
CA THR A 344 -15.62 18.32 -24.79
C THR A 344 -14.75 18.62 -23.58
N THR A 345 -13.67 17.85 -23.41
CA THR A 345 -12.72 18.03 -22.30
C THR A 345 -11.67 19.09 -22.62
N PHE A 346 -11.12 19.72 -21.58
CA PHE A 346 -9.99 20.63 -21.71
C PHE A 346 -8.68 19.85 -21.85
N SER A 347 -7.69 20.46 -22.50
CA SER A 347 -6.33 19.94 -22.56
C SER A 347 -5.64 20.02 -21.19
N LEU A 348 -4.60 19.20 -21.00
CA LEU A 348 -3.80 19.21 -19.77
C LEU A 348 -3.17 20.58 -19.50
N ALA A 349 -2.67 21.25 -20.55
CA ALA A 349 -2.08 22.58 -20.46
C ALA A 349 -3.09 23.64 -20.00
N GLU A 350 -4.34 23.56 -20.46
CA GLU A 350 -5.40 24.46 -20.00
C GLU A 350 -5.68 24.27 -18.51
N LEU A 351 -5.72 23.03 -18.02
CA LEU A 351 -6.02 22.66 -16.62
C LEU A 351 -4.84 22.81 -15.64
N GLN A 352 -3.63 23.10 -16.14
CA GLN A 352 -2.43 23.22 -15.34
C GLN A 352 -2.52 24.38 -14.33
N CYS A 353 -2.16 24.10 -13.08
CA CYS A 353 -2.18 25.06 -11.97
C CYS A 353 -0.79 25.63 -11.66
N THR A 354 0.25 24.80 -11.79
CA THR A 354 1.64 25.19 -11.55
C THR A 354 2.28 25.76 -12.82
N PRO A 355 3.33 26.59 -12.72
CA PRO A 355 4.01 27.12 -13.90
C PRO A 355 4.64 26.03 -14.79
N ASP A 356 5.26 25.03 -14.16
CA ASP A 356 6.07 24.00 -14.84
C ASP A 356 5.44 22.59 -14.82
N GLY A 357 4.16 22.53 -14.44
CA GLY A 357 3.34 21.31 -14.46
C GLY A 357 3.56 20.33 -13.30
N GLN A 358 4.38 20.66 -12.30
CA GLN A 358 4.60 19.86 -11.10
C GLN A 358 4.74 20.72 -9.84
N VAL A 359 4.08 20.34 -8.74
CA VAL A 359 4.20 21.02 -7.44
C VAL A 359 5.61 20.91 -6.87
N MET A 360 6.32 19.81 -7.14
CA MET A 360 7.70 19.61 -6.68
C MET A 360 8.69 20.62 -7.28
N LYS A 361 8.30 21.37 -8.32
CA LYS A 361 9.09 22.47 -8.88
C LYS A 361 8.78 23.82 -8.22
N LEU A 362 7.79 23.88 -7.33
CA LEU A 362 7.50 25.09 -6.56
C LEU A 362 8.59 25.33 -5.50
N PRO A 363 8.90 26.59 -5.17
CA PRO A 363 9.90 26.89 -4.16
C PRO A 363 9.57 26.27 -2.80
N ASN A 364 10.54 25.53 -2.24
CA ASN A 364 10.49 24.89 -0.92
C ASN A 364 9.42 23.79 -0.77
N GLU A 365 8.87 23.24 -1.85
CA GLU A 365 7.93 22.12 -1.77
C GLU A 365 8.56 20.91 -1.06
N LYS A 366 7.74 20.19 -0.29
CA LYS A 366 8.12 18.93 0.37
C LYS A 366 7.47 17.73 -0.30
N SER A 367 8.27 16.71 -0.56
CA SER A 367 7.77 15.40 -0.96
C SER A 367 7.28 14.59 0.25
N VAL A 368 6.44 13.59 0.00
CA VAL A 368 6.06 12.61 1.04
C VAL A 368 7.28 11.86 1.60
N PHE A 369 8.30 11.61 0.79
CA PHE A 369 9.57 11.01 1.24
C PHE A 369 10.24 11.87 2.32
N GLN A 370 10.35 13.18 2.09
CA GLN A 370 10.89 14.12 3.08
C GLN A 370 10.00 14.21 4.33
N LEU A 371 8.68 14.18 4.18
CA LEU A 371 7.76 14.18 5.33
C LEU A 371 7.91 12.90 6.18
N ASN A 372 8.12 11.74 5.56
CA ASN A 372 8.43 10.50 6.27
C ASN A 372 9.78 10.57 6.98
N ALA A 373 10.81 11.13 6.33
CA ALA A 373 12.13 11.30 6.91
C ALA A 373 12.12 12.24 8.13
N GLU A 374 11.40 13.36 8.05
CA GLU A 374 11.18 14.26 9.19
C GLU A 374 10.50 13.53 10.35
N ARG A 375 9.49 12.70 10.05
CA ARG A 375 8.81 11.89 11.06
C ARG A 375 9.74 10.87 11.72
N ALA A 376 10.62 10.24 10.96
CA ALA A 376 11.62 9.33 11.52
C ALA A 376 12.66 10.05 12.38
N ALA A 377 13.02 11.29 12.02
CA ALA A 377 13.90 12.12 12.83
C ALA A 377 13.26 12.51 14.18
N GLU A 378 11.95 12.82 14.19
CA GLU A 378 11.19 13.05 15.44
C GLU A 378 11.20 11.81 16.36
N MET A 379 11.23 10.61 15.78
CA MET A 379 11.25 9.34 16.53
C MET A 379 12.65 8.95 17.04
N ALA A 380 13.71 9.62 16.59
CA ALA A 380 15.09 9.23 16.91
C ALA A 380 15.38 9.27 18.42
N ALA A 381 14.86 10.27 19.14
CA ALA A 381 15.04 10.38 20.59
C ALA A 381 14.33 9.25 21.36
N VAL A 382 13.10 8.90 20.94
CA VAL A 382 12.32 7.80 21.54
C VAL A 382 13.02 6.45 21.31
N ARG A 383 13.53 6.25 20.09
CA ARG A 383 14.33 5.06 19.75
C ARG A 383 15.60 5.00 20.62
N ALA A 384 16.37 6.08 20.70
CA ALA A 384 17.59 6.13 21.51
C ALA A 384 17.31 5.81 22.99
N GLU A 385 16.25 6.37 23.58
CA GLU A 385 15.85 6.10 24.96
C GLU A 385 15.56 4.61 25.22
N LEU A 386 14.93 3.93 24.26
CA LEU A 386 14.66 2.49 24.37
C LEU A 386 15.97 1.67 24.39
N TRP A 387 16.93 2.03 23.54
CA TRP A 387 18.20 1.29 23.37
C TRP A 387 19.27 1.66 24.40
N ASP A 388 19.19 2.84 25.03
CA ASP A 388 19.96 3.19 26.23
C ASP A 388 19.50 2.40 27.48
N GLY A 389 18.30 1.83 27.41
CA GLY A 389 17.72 0.96 28.43
C GLY A 389 18.21 -0.49 28.38
N PRO A 390 17.51 -1.42 29.07
CA PRO A 390 17.84 -2.85 29.02
C PRO A 390 17.68 -3.43 27.60
N ARG A 391 18.76 -4.00 27.05
CA ARG A 391 18.76 -4.60 25.70
C ARG A 391 17.64 -5.61 25.48
N ASP A 392 17.31 -6.43 26.48
CA ASP A 392 16.22 -7.41 26.38
C ASP A 392 14.85 -6.75 26.16
N ALA A 393 14.61 -5.57 26.75
CA ALA A 393 13.37 -4.83 26.55
C ALA A 393 13.29 -4.26 25.12
N ALA A 394 14.40 -3.76 24.58
CA ALA A 394 14.49 -3.31 23.20
C ALA A 394 14.26 -4.47 22.21
N LEU A 395 14.91 -5.62 22.45
CA LEU A 395 14.73 -6.82 21.62
C LEU A 395 13.31 -7.40 21.70
N GLU A 396 12.65 -7.35 22.85
CA GLU A 396 11.23 -7.72 22.94
C GLU A 396 10.33 -6.78 22.13
N ARG A 397 10.67 -5.48 22.06
CA ARG A 397 9.94 -4.56 21.19
C ARG A 397 10.17 -4.83 19.71
N VAL A 398 11.41 -5.16 19.31
CA VAL A 398 11.73 -5.63 17.94
C VAL A 398 10.91 -6.87 17.61
N ARG A 399 10.86 -7.82 18.54
CA ARG A 399 10.12 -9.08 18.40
C ARG A 399 8.62 -8.84 18.17
N GLU A 400 8.02 -7.96 18.95
CA GLU A 400 6.60 -7.59 18.85
C GLU A 400 6.28 -6.95 17.49
N LEU A 401 7.08 -5.95 17.07
CA LEU A 401 6.86 -5.22 15.82
C LEU A 401 7.09 -6.10 14.58
N ALA A 402 8.16 -6.89 14.57
CA ALA A 402 8.45 -7.79 13.45
C ALA A 402 7.50 -9.01 13.42
N GLY A 403 6.88 -9.35 14.55
CA GLY A 403 5.98 -10.50 14.68
C GLY A 403 6.72 -11.84 14.70
N ILE A 404 7.86 -11.90 15.40
CA ILE A 404 8.75 -13.08 15.43
C ILE A 404 8.53 -13.89 16.71
N ARG A 405 8.11 -15.14 16.60
CA ARG A 405 7.97 -16.07 17.75
C ARG A 405 9.31 -16.36 18.41
N ARG A 406 9.28 -16.69 19.70
CA ARG A 406 10.47 -17.19 20.41
C ARG A 406 10.89 -18.50 19.78
N ALA A 407 12.19 -18.77 19.74
CA ALA A 407 12.66 -19.99 19.10
C ALA A 407 12.27 -21.28 19.84
N SER A 408 11.78 -21.20 21.09
CA SER A 408 11.11 -22.32 21.79
C SER A 408 9.76 -22.70 21.18
N ASP A 409 9.11 -21.75 20.51
CA ASP A 409 7.75 -21.84 19.99
C ASP A 409 7.76 -22.06 18.46
N ILE A 410 8.95 -22.15 17.86
CA ILE A 410 9.16 -22.48 16.45
C ILE A 410 9.49 -23.96 16.35
N GLY A 411 8.58 -24.72 15.75
CA GLY A 411 8.72 -26.16 15.58
C GLY A 411 9.83 -26.54 14.59
N ARG A 412 10.43 -27.71 14.81
CA ARG A 412 11.38 -28.31 13.87
C ARG A 412 10.67 -28.61 12.54
N PRO A 413 11.21 -28.20 11.39
CA PRO A 413 10.62 -28.53 10.09
C PRO A 413 10.58 -30.03 9.82
N ASN A 414 9.51 -30.49 9.17
CA ASN A 414 9.45 -31.83 8.59
C ASN A 414 10.23 -31.86 7.27
N VAL A 415 11.27 -32.68 7.20
CA VAL A 415 12.20 -32.70 6.06
C VAL A 415 11.94 -33.91 5.17
N ARG A 416 11.64 -33.67 3.89
CA ARG A 416 11.51 -34.70 2.85
C ARG A 416 12.65 -34.57 1.85
N LYS A 417 13.41 -35.66 1.65
CA LYS A 417 14.45 -35.73 0.61
C LYS A 417 13.82 -36.06 -0.74
N HIS A 418 13.96 -35.16 -1.70
CA HIS A 418 13.42 -35.29 -3.06
C HIS A 418 14.48 -35.77 -4.08
N GLY A 419 15.75 -35.85 -3.65
CA GLY A 419 16.79 -36.52 -4.42
C GLY A 419 18.18 -36.14 -3.95
N GLU A 420 19.17 -36.63 -4.69
CA GLU A 420 20.58 -36.41 -4.42
C GLU A 420 21.33 -36.22 -5.74
N ILE A 421 22.33 -35.35 -5.71
CA ILE A 421 23.28 -35.12 -6.78
C ILE A 421 24.67 -35.35 -6.19
N ARG A 422 25.52 -36.07 -6.93
CA ARG A 422 26.96 -36.10 -6.64
C ARG A 422 27.67 -35.14 -7.57
N ARG A 423 28.52 -34.28 -7.00
CA ARG A 423 29.33 -33.32 -7.75
C ARG A 423 30.75 -33.37 -7.19
N GLY A 424 31.67 -33.99 -7.94
CA GLY A 424 33.00 -34.29 -7.44
C GLY A 424 32.92 -35.13 -6.15
N GLU A 425 33.55 -34.63 -5.10
CA GLU A 425 33.56 -35.25 -3.76
C GLU A 425 32.43 -34.76 -2.85
N LEU A 426 31.46 -34.02 -3.38
CA LEU A 426 30.36 -33.45 -2.62
C LEU A 426 29.07 -34.22 -2.87
N ARG A 427 28.32 -34.41 -1.79
CA ARG A 427 26.95 -34.92 -1.84
C ARG A 427 25.99 -33.77 -1.62
N ILE A 428 25.11 -33.53 -2.58
CA ILE A 428 24.12 -32.45 -2.54
C ILE A 428 22.74 -33.09 -2.44
N GLU A 429 22.03 -32.87 -1.34
CA GLU A 429 20.68 -33.35 -1.15
C GLU A 429 19.66 -32.25 -1.48
N ARG A 430 18.62 -32.62 -2.23
CA ARG A 430 17.47 -31.75 -2.51
C ARG A 430 16.40 -32.03 -1.47
N LEU A 431 16.03 -31.02 -0.70
CA LEU A 431 15.13 -31.14 0.44
C LEU A 431 13.91 -30.23 0.23
N LEU A 432 12.77 -30.68 0.74
CA LEU A 432 11.62 -29.84 1.03
C LEU A 432 11.42 -29.85 2.54
N MET A 433 11.43 -28.67 3.16
CA MET A 433 11.27 -28.50 4.61
C MET A 433 9.92 -27.83 4.86
N GLU A 434 9.00 -28.56 5.48
CA GLU A 434 7.67 -28.05 5.84
C GLU A 434 7.74 -27.48 7.27
N THR A 435 7.52 -26.18 7.44
CA THR A 435 7.54 -25.48 8.73
C THR A 435 6.33 -25.85 9.59
N ASP A 436 6.36 -25.49 10.86
CA ASP A 436 5.22 -25.67 11.77
C ASP A 436 3.99 -24.81 11.42
N THR A 437 4.17 -23.80 10.57
CA THR A 437 3.11 -22.97 9.97
C THR A 437 2.54 -23.56 8.68
N GLY A 438 3.11 -24.66 8.18
CA GLY A 438 2.70 -25.30 6.91
C GLY A 438 3.32 -24.68 5.66
N LEU A 439 4.25 -23.72 5.81
CA LEU A 439 5.02 -23.19 4.67
C LEU A 439 6.07 -24.22 4.24
N THR A 440 6.34 -24.28 2.94
CA THR A 440 7.36 -25.20 2.40
C THR A 440 8.59 -24.42 1.95
N LEU A 441 9.75 -24.81 2.44
CA LEU A 441 11.05 -24.22 2.11
C LEU A 441 11.87 -25.22 1.26
N PRO A 442 12.01 -24.98 -0.06
CA PRO A 442 12.97 -25.68 -0.88
C PRO A 442 14.39 -25.44 -0.38
N ALA A 443 15.19 -26.50 -0.26
CA ALA A 443 16.55 -26.40 0.24
C ALA A 443 17.53 -27.34 -0.47
N LEU A 444 18.80 -26.95 -0.48
CA LEU A 444 19.93 -27.75 -0.89
C LEU A 444 20.86 -27.96 0.31
N ARG A 445 21.15 -29.21 0.65
CA ARG A 445 22.14 -29.54 1.69
C ARG A 445 23.39 -30.11 1.06
N PHE A 446 24.48 -29.34 1.12
CA PHE A 446 25.80 -29.72 0.65
C PHE A 446 26.59 -30.37 1.79
N ILE A 447 27.13 -31.56 1.51
CA ILE A 447 27.82 -32.39 2.49
C ILE A 447 29.18 -32.78 1.90
N PRO A 448 30.30 -32.51 2.59
CA PRO A 448 31.62 -32.90 2.14
C PRO A 448 31.86 -34.42 2.32
N ASN A 449 32.74 -34.99 1.51
CA ASN A 449 33.29 -36.33 1.79
C ASN A 449 34.26 -36.26 2.97
N GLY A 450 33.78 -36.59 4.18
CA GLY A 450 34.61 -36.63 5.39
C GLY A 450 33.90 -36.06 6.62
N SER A 451 34.66 -35.78 7.68
CA SER A 451 34.14 -35.15 8.89
C SER A 451 33.93 -33.65 8.66
N ALA A 452 32.71 -33.16 8.89
CA ALA A 452 32.41 -31.73 8.84
C ALA A 452 32.42 -31.12 10.25
N THR A 453 33.24 -30.08 10.45
CA THR A 453 33.38 -29.38 11.74
C THR A 453 32.53 -28.13 11.83
N ARG A 454 32.06 -27.60 10.68
CA ARG A 454 31.28 -26.35 10.60
C ARG A 454 29.84 -26.63 10.14
N ARG A 455 28.91 -25.79 10.57
CA ARG A 455 27.49 -25.80 10.18
C ARG A 455 27.14 -24.42 9.64
N VAL A 456 26.79 -24.34 8.36
CA VAL A 456 26.49 -23.08 7.69
C VAL A 456 25.06 -23.08 7.18
N LEU A 457 24.28 -22.08 7.58
CA LEU A 457 23.01 -21.75 6.97
C LEU A 457 23.25 -20.62 5.97
N TYR A 458 22.89 -20.85 4.71
CA TYR A 458 23.10 -19.91 3.61
C TYR A 458 21.75 -19.45 3.06
N VAL A 459 21.49 -18.14 3.09
CA VAL A 459 20.25 -17.55 2.56
C VAL A 459 20.60 -16.44 1.59
N HIS A 460 19.93 -16.41 0.44
CA HIS A 460 20.25 -15.50 -0.66
C HIS A 460 18.96 -14.88 -1.19
N SER A 461 18.98 -13.59 -1.50
CA SER A 461 17.80 -12.84 -1.98
C SER A 461 17.27 -13.38 -3.31
N ASP A 462 18.16 -13.82 -4.21
CA ASP A 462 17.78 -14.52 -5.46
C ASP A 462 17.52 -16.04 -5.29
N GLY A 463 17.56 -16.54 -4.05
CA GLY A 463 17.32 -17.93 -3.72
C GLY A 463 18.57 -18.82 -3.67
N LYS A 464 18.39 -20.02 -3.12
CA LYS A 464 19.40 -21.04 -2.83
C LYS A 464 20.24 -21.46 -4.04
N ALA A 465 19.74 -21.23 -5.25
CA ALA A 465 20.44 -21.60 -6.49
C ALA A 465 21.50 -20.58 -6.92
N ALA A 466 21.41 -19.33 -6.44
CA ALA A 466 22.24 -18.21 -6.90
C ALA A 466 23.74 -18.51 -6.82
N ASP A 467 24.18 -19.09 -5.70
CA ASP A 467 25.60 -19.40 -5.41
C ASP A 467 25.93 -20.90 -5.41
N ALA A 468 25.01 -21.73 -5.92
CA ALA A 468 25.09 -23.19 -5.86
C ALA A 468 25.75 -23.82 -7.11
N MET A 469 26.28 -23.02 -8.01
CA MET A 469 26.96 -23.50 -9.22
C MET A 469 28.28 -24.22 -8.90
N PRO A 470 28.78 -25.10 -9.80
CA PRO A 470 30.10 -25.73 -9.62
C PRO A 470 31.21 -24.70 -9.37
N GLY A 471 31.95 -24.87 -8.28
CA GLY A 471 33.00 -23.94 -7.86
C GLY A 471 32.51 -22.60 -7.27
N GLY A 472 31.19 -22.44 -7.08
CA GLY A 472 30.60 -21.27 -6.45
C GLY A 472 30.79 -21.19 -4.94
N PRO A 473 30.36 -20.09 -4.30
CA PRO A 473 30.57 -19.84 -2.86
C PRO A 473 30.11 -20.97 -1.93
N ILE A 474 28.92 -21.55 -2.17
CA ILE A 474 28.38 -22.64 -1.34
C ILE A 474 29.26 -23.91 -1.45
N GLU A 475 29.73 -24.21 -2.65
CA GLU A 475 30.58 -25.36 -2.91
C GLU A 475 31.97 -25.17 -2.28
N MET A 476 32.56 -23.97 -2.37
CA MET A 476 33.83 -23.63 -1.72
C MET A 476 33.76 -23.77 -0.19
N LEU A 477 32.67 -23.30 0.44
CA LEU A 477 32.43 -23.48 1.88
C LEU A 477 32.38 -24.96 2.26
N THR A 478 31.73 -25.77 1.42
CA THR A 478 31.60 -27.20 1.65
C THR A 478 32.96 -27.90 1.54
N GLN A 479 33.75 -27.57 0.51
CA GLN A 479 35.12 -28.07 0.34
C GLN A 479 36.05 -27.67 1.50
N ALA A 480 35.79 -26.52 2.14
CA ALA A 480 36.46 -26.08 3.35
C ALA A 480 35.94 -26.76 4.65
N GLY A 481 35.19 -27.85 4.55
CA GLY A 481 34.78 -28.69 5.67
C GLY A 481 33.48 -28.31 6.37
N ALA A 482 32.63 -27.50 5.72
CA ALA A 482 31.30 -27.16 6.23
C ALA A 482 30.20 -28.08 5.67
N ILE A 483 29.18 -28.38 6.48
CA ILE A 483 27.86 -28.74 5.93
C ILE A 483 27.11 -27.43 5.69
N VAL A 484 26.69 -27.20 4.46
CA VAL A 484 25.96 -25.99 4.07
C VAL A 484 24.51 -26.34 3.75
N LEU A 485 23.56 -25.69 4.43
CA LEU A 485 22.14 -25.73 4.10
C LEU A 485 21.77 -24.41 3.42
N ALA A 486 21.50 -24.44 2.13
CA ALA A 486 21.00 -23.29 1.38
C ALA A 486 19.47 -23.38 1.24
N VAL A 487 18.74 -22.32 1.58
CA VAL A 487 17.26 -22.35 1.73
C VAL A 487 16.61 -21.22 0.93
N ASP A 488 15.52 -21.55 0.23
CA ASP A 488 14.60 -20.56 -0.34
C ASP A 488 13.57 -20.15 0.72
N LEU A 489 13.70 -18.93 1.24
CA LEU A 489 12.73 -18.35 2.17
C LEU A 489 11.44 -17.92 1.42
N SER A 490 10.37 -17.61 2.16
CA SER A 490 9.12 -17.13 1.58
C SER A 490 9.33 -15.96 0.63
N GLY A 491 8.78 -16.04 -0.60
CA GLY A 491 8.92 -15.03 -1.64
C GLY A 491 10.30 -14.95 -2.31
N LEU A 492 11.24 -15.86 -2.03
CA LEU A 492 12.58 -15.91 -2.64
C LEU A 492 12.80 -17.22 -3.41
N GLY A 493 13.67 -17.21 -4.42
CA GLY A 493 14.06 -18.41 -5.16
C GLY A 493 12.87 -19.16 -5.78
N GLU A 494 12.74 -20.47 -5.52
CA GLU A 494 11.59 -21.27 -5.97
C GLU A 494 10.27 -20.87 -5.30
N ASN A 495 10.32 -20.20 -4.15
CA ASN A 495 9.15 -19.65 -3.45
C ASN A 495 8.76 -18.25 -3.94
N ALA A 496 9.54 -17.62 -4.82
CA ALA A 496 9.11 -16.39 -5.47
C ALA A 496 7.95 -16.72 -6.42
N ALA A 497 6.74 -16.28 -6.08
CA ALA A 497 5.59 -16.50 -6.93
C ALA A 497 5.86 -15.91 -8.33
N ARG A 498 5.58 -16.72 -9.35
CA ARG A 498 5.50 -16.29 -10.75
C ARG A 498 4.03 -16.25 -11.16
N HIS A 499 3.21 -15.49 -10.45
CA HIS A 499 1.84 -15.26 -10.89
C HIS A 499 1.86 -14.37 -12.15
N PRO A 500 1.16 -14.75 -13.24
CA PRO A 500 1.18 -14.01 -14.50
C PRO A 500 0.54 -12.61 -14.43
N ARG A 501 -0.04 -12.23 -13.28
CA ARG A 501 -0.67 -10.92 -13.02
C ARG A 501 -0.01 -10.13 -11.89
N HIS A 502 1.24 -10.42 -11.54
CA HIS A 502 1.95 -9.59 -10.55
C HIS A 502 2.12 -8.16 -11.06
N TRP A 503 1.59 -7.19 -10.31
CA TRP A 503 1.93 -5.79 -10.47
C TRP A 503 3.22 -5.51 -9.68
N GLY A 504 4.06 -4.60 -10.17
CA GLY A 504 5.30 -4.18 -9.50
C GLY A 504 6.61 -4.40 -10.27
N GLY A 505 6.61 -5.23 -11.32
CA GLY A 505 7.68 -5.29 -12.32
C GLY A 505 9.09 -5.40 -11.75
N GLN A 506 10.04 -4.66 -12.33
CA GLN A 506 11.44 -4.61 -11.87
C GLN A 506 11.61 -3.87 -10.54
N LEU A 507 10.65 -3.00 -10.18
CA LEU A 507 10.75 -2.15 -9.00
C LEU A 507 10.51 -2.92 -7.70
N PHE A 508 9.64 -3.93 -7.73
CA PHE A 508 9.27 -4.76 -6.58
C PHE A 508 9.47 -6.26 -6.89
N PRO A 509 10.72 -6.73 -6.99
CA PRO A 509 11.03 -8.08 -7.49
C PRO A 509 10.62 -9.22 -6.53
N TRP A 510 10.44 -8.94 -5.24
CA TRP A 510 10.17 -9.94 -4.20
C TRP A 510 8.66 -10.05 -3.84
N ASN A 511 7.81 -10.03 -4.87
CA ASN A 511 6.34 -10.15 -4.82
C ASN A 511 5.63 -9.19 -3.82
N PRO A 512 5.22 -7.98 -4.25
CA PRO A 512 4.53 -7.03 -3.39
C PRO A 512 3.18 -7.55 -2.86
N GLN A 513 2.54 -8.50 -3.55
CA GLN A 513 1.25 -9.04 -3.12
C GLN A 513 1.37 -9.95 -1.89
N GLU A 514 2.44 -10.74 -1.80
CA GLU A 514 2.74 -11.52 -0.58
C GLU A 514 3.04 -10.60 0.60
N PHE A 515 3.79 -9.52 0.35
CA PHE A 515 4.04 -8.50 1.35
C PHE A 515 2.72 -7.91 1.87
N PHE A 516 1.85 -7.41 0.99
CA PHE A 516 0.58 -6.80 1.42
C PHE A 516 -0.37 -7.81 2.07
N LEU A 517 -0.36 -9.08 1.66
CA LEU A 517 -1.12 -10.11 2.36
C LEU A 517 -0.63 -10.29 3.80
N ALA A 518 0.68 -10.38 4.02
CA ALA A 518 1.24 -10.41 5.37
C ALA A 518 0.89 -9.12 6.14
N TYR A 519 0.99 -7.96 5.48
CA TYR A 519 0.69 -6.65 6.05
C TYR A 519 -0.76 -6.51 6.52
N LEU A 520 -1.73 -6.96 5.71
CA LEU A 520 -3.16 -7.01 6.07
C LEU A 520 -3.42 -7.93 7.27
N LEU A 521 -2.63 -9.01 7.41
CA LEU A 521 -2.67 -9.92 8.55
C LEU A 521 -1.90 -9.39 9.78
N GLY A 522 -1.35 -8.18 9.69
CA GLY A 522 -0.59 -7.56 10.78
C GLY A 522 0.75 -8.24 11.04
N LYS A 523 1.33 -8.87 10.02
CA LYS A 523 2.63 -9.54 10.03
C LYS A 523 3.61 -8.79 9.11
N SER A 524 4.89 -9.06 9.27
CA SER A 524 5.92 -8.62 8.34
C SER A 524 6.53 -9.82 7.60
N LEU A 525 6.89 -9.64 6.33
CA LEU A 525 7.60 -10.67 5.58
C LEU A 525 9.02 -10.88 6.14
N VAL A 526 9.61 -9.83 6.73
CA VAL A 526 10.86 -9.91 7.52
C VAL A 526 10.71 -10.90 8.67
N GLY A 527 9.63 -10.80 9.45
CA GLY A 527 9.38 -11.69 10.58
C GLY A 527 9.14 -13.14 10.17
N ILE A 528 8.35 -13.36 9.12
CA ILE A 528 8.13 -14.70 8.54
C ILE A 528 9.47 -15.32 8.12
N ARG A 529 10.29 -14.59 7.35
CA ARG A 529 11.60 -15.06 6.89
C ARG A 529 12.59 -15.28 8.04
N ALA A 530 12.54 -14.46 9.09
CA ALA A 530 13.37 -14.64 10.29
C ALA A 530 13.00 -15.94 11.02
N GLU A 531 11.70 -16.26 11.15
CA GLU A 531 11.27 -17.55 11.71
C GLU A 531 11.72 -18.73 10.85
N GLU A 532 11.68 -18.61 9.53
CA GLU A 532 12.16 -19.65 8.61
C GLU A 532 13.67 -19.89 8.73
N ILE A 533 14.46 -18.84 8.94
CA ILE A 533 15.89 -18.93 9.26
C ILE A 533 16.09 -19.69 10.58
N LEU A 534 15.36 -19.29 11.63
CA LEU A 534 15.43 -19.97 12.94
C LEU A 534 15.01 -21.44 12.85
N ALA A 535 13.95 -21.75 12.12
CA ALA A 535 13.49 -23.11 11.87
C ALA A 535 14.56 -23.94 11.14
N SER A 536 15.24 -23.34 10.16
CA SER A 536 16.31 -23.98 9.38
C SER A 536 17.55 -24.31 10.22
N THR A 537 17.80 -23.59 11.33
CA THR A 537 18.90 -23.93 12.26
C THR A 537 18.75 -25.34 12.82
N HIS A 538 17.53 -25.80 13.10
CA HIS A 538 17.27 -27.16 13.59
C HIS A 538 17.72 -28.26 12.62
N ILE A 539 17.78 -27.96 11.32
CA ILE A 539 18.11 -28.94 10.29
C ILE A 539 19.62 -29.01 10.06
N VAL A 540 20.30 -27.87 10.07
CA VAL A 540 21.75 -27.83 9.85
C VAL A 540 22.53 -28.20 11.11
N SER A 541 22.04 -27.87 12.31
CA SER A 541 22.71 -28.24 13.57
C SER A 541 22.73 -29.76 13.84
N ASP A 542 21.73 -30.50 13.35
CA ASP A 542 21.44 -31.89 13.78
C ASP A 542 22.17 -33.01 13.01
N VAL A 543 23.32 -32.74 12.39
CA VAL A 543 24.06 -33.75 11.61
C VAL A 543 25.17 -34.45 12.42
N ALA A 544 24.98 -34.68 13.72
CA ALA A 544 25.89 -35.52 14.50
C ALA A 544 25.10 -36.56 15.30
N ASN A 545 25.36 -37.84 15.00
CA ASN A 545 25.00 -38.98 15.84
C ASN A 545 25.50 -38.74 17.28
N SER A 546 24.64 -38.33 18.20
CA SER A 546 24.81 -38.63 19.63
C SER A 546 23.53 -38.34 20.40
N ASP A 547 23.07 -39.32 21.17
CA ASP A 547 21.98 -39.26 22.15
C ASP A 547 22.28 -38.32 23.35
N THR A 548 23.18 -37.34 23.19
CA THR A 548 23.56 -36.38 24.23
C THR A 548 23.97 -35.02 23.65
N ALA A 549 23.45 -33.95 24.25
CA ALA A 549 24.03 -32.61 24.41
C ALA A 549 23.92 -31.58 23.28
N GLN A 550 23.21 -30.49 23.60
CA GLN A 550 23.11 -29.13 23.02
C GLN A 550 23.35 -28.89 21.50
N PRO A 551 22.46 -28.15 20.82
CA PRO A 551 22.57 -27.86 19.39
C PRO A 551 23.88 -27.13 19.06
N ILE A 552 24.54 -27.53 17.97
CA ILE A 552 25.76 -26.88 17.47
C ILE A 552 25.38 -25.49 16.93
N PRO A 553 26.00 -24.39 17.42
CA PRO A 553 25.76 -23.06 16.89
C PRO A 553 26.10 -22.94 15.40
N VAL A 554 25.24 -22.24 14.65
CA VAL A 554 25.28 -22.17 13.18
C VAL A 554 26.00 -20.90 12.72
N GLU A 555 26.81 -21.00 11.67
CA GLU A 555 27.29 -19.83 10.93
C GLU A 555 26.21 -19.41 9.92
N LEU A 556 25.66 -18.21 10.07
CA LEU A 556 24.66 -17.66 9.16
C LEU A 556 25.34 -16.77 8.12
N ILE A 557 25.14 -17.08 6.84
CA ILE A 557 25.57 -16.24 5.71
C ILE A 557 24.32 -15.80 4.97
N ALA A 558 24.13 -14.49 4.85
CA ALA A 558 23.00 -13.89 4.16
C ALA A 558 23.46 -12.91 3.08
N VAL A 559 22.91 -13.03 1.87
CA VAL A 559 23.29 -12.21 0.70
C VAL A 559 22.09 -11.47 0.12
N GLY A 560 22.23 -10.16 -0.05
CA GLY A 560 21.18 -9.23 -0.48
C GLY A 560 20.21 -8.86 0.65
N SER A 561 19.56 -7.69 0.56
CA SER A 561 18.70 -7.15 1.61
C SER A 561 17.53 -8.05 2.01
N ALA A 562 16.92 -8.79 1.08
CA ALA A 562 15.75 -9.64 1.36
C ALA A 562 16.08 -10.89 2.18
N ALA A 563 17.35 -11.30 2.21
CA ALA A 563 17.87 -12.34 3.08
C ALA A 563 18.59 -11.75 4.31
N GLY A 564 19.34 -10.66 4.11
CA GLY A 564 20.15 -10.01 5.14
C GLY A 564 19.33 -9.43 6.28
N ILE A 565 18.25 -8.69 5.99
CA ILE A 565 17.44 -8.06 7.04
C ILE A 565 16.76 -9.11 7.95
N PRO A 566 16.09 -10.16 7.42
CA PRO A 566 15.58 -11.25 8.26
C PRO A 566 16.68 -11.97 9.04
N ALA A 567 17.88 -12.14 8.45
CA ALA A 567 19.03 -12.74 9.12
C ALA A 567 19.51 -11.90 10.32
N THR A 568 19.57 -10.57 10.17
CA THR A 568 19.86 -9.65 11.28
C THR A 568 18.85 -9.80 12.40
N HIS A 569 17.54 -9.85 12.09
CA HIS A 569 16.50 -10.03 13.10
C HIS A 569 16.60 -11.38 13.82
N ALA A 570 16.78 -12.48 13.07
CA ALA A 570 16.93 -13.81 13.64
C ALA A 570 18.15 -13.89 14.58
N ALA A 571 19.28 -13.33 14.15
CA ALA A 571 20.52 -13.36 14.93
C ALA A 571 20.49 -12.46 16.16
N ALA A 572 19.89 -11.26 16.08
CA ALA A 572 19.77 -10.36 17.21
C ALA A 572 18.84 -10.91 18.29
N LEU A 573 17.73 -11.55 17.89
CA LEU A 573 16.72 -12.08 18.81
C LEU A 573 17.07 -13.43 19.44
N GLU A 574 17.92 -14.24 18.77
CA GLU A 574 18.25 -15.61 19.18
C GLU A 574 19.76 -15.88 19.02
N SER A 575 20.58 -14.96 19.56
CA SER A 575 22.03 -14.92 19.34
C SER A 575 22.76 -16.19 19.77
N ASN A 576 22.24 -16.92 20.76
CA ASN A 576 22.78 -18.21 21.21
C ASN A 576 22.73 -19.32 20.15
N ARG A 577 21.93 -19.16 19.09
CA ARG A 577 21.85 -20.14 17.98
C ARG A 577 22.95 -19.96 16.95
N PHE A 578 23.63 -18.83 16.95
CA PHE A 578 24.57 -18.46 15.89
C PHE A 578 25.98 -18.29 16.44
N SER A 579 26.96 -18.94 15.81
CA SER A 579 28.39 -18.75 16.12
C SER A 579 29.00 -17.57 15.37
N LYS A 580 28.44 -17.23 14.21
CA LYS A 580 28.88 -16.15 13.33
C LYS A 580 27.73 -15.73 12.43
N VAL A 581 27.66 -14.44 12.13
CA VAL A 581 26.77 -13.87 11.11
C VAL A 581 27.62 -13.11 10.10
N ALA A 582 27.40 -13.35 8.82
CA ALA A 582 28.00 -12.60 7.72
C ALA A 582 26.89 -12.11 6.80
N LEU A 583 26.77 -10.79 6.70
CA LEU A 583 25.81 -10.12 5.83
C LEU A 583 26.59 -9.55 4.64
N HIS A 584 26.11 -9.83 3.43
CA HIS A 584 26.68 -9.30 2.19
C HIS A 584 25.57 -8.60 1.41
N GLU A 585 25.83 -7.39 0.90
CA GLU A 585 24.86 -6.64 0.09
C GLU A 585 23.50 -6.43 0.79
N SER A 586 23.51 -6.38 2.13
CA SER A 586 22.34 -6.06 2.93
C SER A 586 22.23 -4.56 3.12
N LEU A 587 21.02 -4.10 3.44
CA LEU A 587 20.81 -2.73 3.89
C LEU A 587 21.28 -2.63 5.35
N ASP A 588 22.04 -1.59 5.67
CA ASP A 588 22.56 -1.37 7.02
C ASP A 588 21.60 -0.52 7.88
N SER A 589 20.78 0.33 7.27
CA SER A 589 19.85 1.23 7.94
C SER A 589 18.62 1.51 7.07
N TRP A 590 17.43 1.50 7.64
CA TRP A 590 16.21 1.95 6.95
C TRP A 590 16.17 3.48 6.77
N LEU A 591 16.96 4.24 7.54
CA LEU A 591 17.05 5.69 7.39
C LEU A 591 17.72 6.09 6.07
N THR A 592 18.46 5.21 5.40
CA THR A 592 19.07 5.53 4.10
C THR A 592 18.10 5.36 2.93
N VAL A 593 16.90 4.82 3.16
CA VAL A 593 15.90 4.56 2.11
C VAL A 593 14.59 5.30 2.34
N ILE A 594 14.42 5.96 3.48
CA ILE A 594 13.17 6.64 3.83
C ILE A 594 12.94 7.92 3.01
N ASP A 595 14.01 8.62 2.66
CA ASP A 595 14.00 9.81 1.81
C ASP A 595 14.41 9.53 0.36
N ASP A 596 14.79 8.28 0.04
CA ASP A 596 15.20 7.86 -1.29
C ASP A 596 14.01 7.35 -2.12
N PRO A 597 13.52 8.14 -3.10
CA PRO A 597 12.41 7.73 -3.96
C PRO A 597 12.79 6.66 -4.98
N THR A 598 14.05 6.18 -5.00
CA THR A 598 14.55 5.13 -5.89
C THR A 598 14.78 3.79 -5.19
N ALA A 599 14.54 3.71 -3.88
CA ALA A 599 14.72 2.50 -3.06
C ALA A 599 13.64 1.41 -3.24
N GLY A 600 13.15 1.23 -4.47
CA GLY A 600 12.02 0.34 -4.81
C GLY A 600 12.07 -1.08 -4.24
N PRO A 601 13.21 -1.80 -4.32
CA PRO A 601 13.27 -3.18 -3.85
C PRO A 601 13.00 -3.35 -2.35
N GLN A 602 12.93 -2.30 -1.55
CA GLN A 602 12.90 -2.41 -0.09
C GLN A 602 11.51 -2.65 0.52
N LEU A 603 10.42 -2.64 -0.25
CA LEU A 603 9.06 -2.84 0.28
C LEU A 603 8.95 -4.09 1.18
N THR A 604 9.41 -5.24 0.69
CA THR A 604 9.30 -6.53 1.39
C THR A 604 10.22 -6.64 2.60
N ASN A 605 11.10 -5.65 2.75
CA ASN A 605 12.11 -5.59 3.78
C ASN A 605 11.75 -4.60 4.90
N THR A 606 10.53 -4.07 4.86
CA THR A 606 10.01 -3.17 5.90
C THR A 606 9.32 -3.96 7.02
N VAL A 607 9.39 -3.40 8.22
CA VAL A 607 8.58 -3.80 9.38
C VAL A 607 7.74 -2.60 9.78
N HIS A 608 6.42 -2.79 9.94
CA HIS A 608 5.51 -1.70 10.27
C HIS A 608 5.90 -1.05 11.60
N ALA A 609 6.01 0.28 11.60
CA ALA A 609 6.40 1.09 12.75
C ALA A 609 7.80 0.78 13.33
N ALA A 610 8.69 0.11 12.59
CA ALA A 610 10.02 -0.23 13.08
C ALA A 610 10.77 0.98 13.66
N LEU A 611 10.80 2.11 12.93
CA LEU A 611 11.56 3.30 13.32
C LEU A 611 11.01 4.00 14.57
N THR A 612 9.85 3.58 15.07
CA THR A 612 9.34 4.00 16.40
C THR A 612 10.11 3.36 17.56
N ALA A 613 10.86 2.29 17.31
CA ALA A 613 11.55 1.51 18.33
C ALA A 613 12.98 1.12 17.95
N TYR A 614 13.31 0.89 16.68
CA TYR A 614 14.65 0.47 16.26
C TYR A 614 14.90 0.78 14.78
N ASP A 615 16.16 0.88 14.41
CA ASP A 615 16.68 0.82 13.06
C ASP A 615 17.54 -0.45 12.91
N LEU A 616 17.89 -0.82 11.68
CA LEU A 616 18.70 -2.01 11.41
C LEU A 616 20.07 -1.97 12.10
N LEU A 617 20.67 -0.79 12.25
CA LEU A 617 21.96 -0.60 12.95
C LEU A 617 21.90 -0.90 14.46
N ASP A 618 20.72 -0.88 15.06
CA ASP A 618 20.57 -1.14 16.49
C ASP A 618 20.65 -2.65 16.82
N LEU A 619 20.42 -3.51 15.82
CA LEU A 619 20.40 -4.98 15.94
C LEU A 619 21.81 -5.58 15.84
#